data_AF-A0A7K4XR87-F1
#
_entry.id   AF-A0A7K4XR87-F1
#
_cell.length_a   1.000
_cell.length_b   1.000
_cell.length_c   1.000
_cell.angle_alpha   90.00
_cell.angle_beta   90.00
_cell.angle_gamma   90.00
#
_symmetry.space_group_name_H-M   'P 1'
#
loop_
_entity.id
_entity.type
_entity.pdbx_description
1 polymer ?
#
loop_
_entity_poly.entity_id
_entity_poly.type
_entity_poly.pdbx_seq_one_letter_code
_entity_poly.pdbx_strand_id
1 'polypeptide(L)'
;FGRNLLPRERFSPRDLLRKVKERKEELGLIIDLTCTTRYYGPEELPPWLQYHKLLTAGQQVPSRSTTLRFCQLVTSFLEANSHNDKLIGVHCTHGLNRTGYLVCR
;
A
#
# COMPACT_ATOMS: atom_id res chain seq x y z
N PHE A 1 -3.00 1.80 -17.52
CA PHE A 1 -3.68 0.51 -17.27
C PHE A 1 -5.20 0.52 -17.48
N GLY A 2 -5.89 1.66 -17.54
CA GLY A 2 -7.37 1.69 -17.58
C GLY A 2 -8.07 1.57 -18.95
N ARG A 3 -7.34 1.47 -20.09
CA ARG A 3 -7.98 1.55 -21.42
C ARG A 3 -8.81 0.31 -21.81
N ASN A 4 -8.53 -0.86 -21.22
CA ASN A 4 -9.22 -2.12 -21.54
C ASN A 4 -10.22 -2.57 -20.47
N LEU A 5 -10.43 -1.76 -19.42
CA LEU A 5 -11.37 -2.06 -18.33
C LEU A 5 -12.64 -1.23 -18.49
N LEU A 6 -13.79 -1.85 -18.24
CA LEU A 6 -15.06 -1.13 -18.14
C LEU A 6 -14.98 -0.12 -16.99
N PRO A 7 -15.69 1.02 -17.05
CA PRO A 7 -15.62 2.03 -16.00
C PRO A 7 -15.85 1.49 -14.58
N ARG A 8 -16.77 0.51 -14.44
CA ARG A 8 -17.10 -0.14 -13.16
C ARG A 8 -16.01 -1.07 -12.59
N GLU A 9 -15.06 -1.49 -13.43
CA GLU A 9 -13.97 -2.41 -13.06
C GLU A 9 -12.67 -1.66 -12.75
N ARG A 10 -12.66 -0.34 -12.97
CA ARG A 10 -11.49 0.49 -12.70
C ARG A 10 -11.39 0.77 -11.20
N PHE A 11 -10.15 0.72 -10.73
CA PHE A 11 -9.81 1.13 -9.38
C PHE A 11 -8.49 1.91 -9.41
N SER A 12 -8.60 3.23 -9.26
CA SER A 12 -7.48 4.16 -9.23
C SER A 12 -7.11 4.56 -7.80
N PRO A 13 -5.95 5.18 -7.56
CA PRO A 13 -5.62 5.74 -6.26
C PRO A 13 -6.66 6.74 -5.74
N ARG A 14 -7.32 7.48 -6.64
CA ARG A 14 -8.43 8.38 -6.27
C ARG A 14 -9.64 7.62 -5.73
N ASP A 15 -9.96 6.46 -6.33
CA ASP A 15 -11.05 5.61 -5.86
C ASP A 15 -10.75 5.00 -4.50
N LEU A 16 -9.48 4.62 -4.24
CA LEU A 16 -9.01 4.19 -2.93
C LEU A 16 -9.23 5.26 -1.87
N LEU A 17 -8.72 6.47 -2.10
CA LEU A 17 -8.84 7.58 -1.14
C LEU A 17 -10.31 7.95 -0.87
N ARG A 18 -11.14 7.94 -1.91
CA ARG A 18 -12.58 8.16 -1.76
C ARG A 18 -13.22 7.09 -0.86
N LYS A 19 -12.94 5.81 -1.10
CA LYS A 19 -13.48 4.70 -0.28
C LYS A 19 -13.02 4.73 1.17
N VAL A 20 -11.78 5.11 1.43
CA VAL A 20 -11.26 5.28 2.80
C VAL A 20 -11.99 6.43 3.50
N LYS A 21 -12.16 7.57 2.81
CA LYS A 21 -12.92 8.71 3.33
C LYS A 21 -14.39 8.37 3.59
N GLU A 22 -15.04 7.59 2.73
CA GLU A 22 -16.42 7.10 2.92
C GLU A 22 -16.57 6.28 4.21
N ARG A 23 -15.50 5.60 4.66
CA ARG A 23 -15.44 4.87 5.94
C ARG A 23 -15.12 5.75 7.15
N LYS A 24 -14.92 7.06 6.95
CA LYS A 24 -14.44 8.02 7.96
C LYS A 24 -13.04 7.67 8.51
N GLU A 25 -12.22 7.03 7.68
CA GLU A 25 -10.82 6.71 7.98
C GLU A 25 -9.89 7.65 7.18
N GLU A 26 -8.61 7.67 7.54
CA GLU A 26 -7.57 8.41 6.79
C GLU A 26 -6.36 7.50 6.57
N LEU A 27 -5.82 7.46 5.35
CA LEU A 27 -4.54 6.81 5.07
C LEU A 27 -3.40 7.77 5.39
N GLY A 28 -2.38 7.34 6.12
CA GLY A 28 -1.14 8.11 6.29
C GLY A 28 0.08 7.52 5.57
N LEU A 29 0.04 6.23 5.25
CA LEU A 29 1.11 5.53 4.54
C LEU A 29 0.57 4.48 3.59
N ILE A 30 1.16 4.37 2.40
CA ILE A 30 1.02 3.24 1.50
C ILE A 30 2.34 2.47 1.40
N ILE A 31 2.28 1.15 1.62
CA ILE A 31 3.36 0.21 1.35
C ILE A 31 2.98 -0.66 0.14
N ASP A 32 3.66 -0.42 -0.98
CA ASP A 32 3.45 -1.11 -2.25
C ASP A 32 4.44 -2.26 -2.41
N LEU A 33 3.92 -3.49 -2.39
CA LEU A 33 4.70 -4.73 -2.49
C LEU A 33 4.84 -5.24 -3.93
N THR A 34 4.33 -4.49 -4.93
CA THR A 34 4.36 -4.92 -6.32
C THR A 34 5.78 -4.89 -6.88
N CYS A 35 6.13 -5.90 -7.67
CA CYS A 35 7.42 -5.96 -8.37
C CYS A 35 7.37 -5.26 -9.74
N THR A 36 6.61 -4.16 -9.84
CA THR A 36 6.45 -3.38 -11.08
C THR A 36 6.01 -1.95 -10.76
N THR A 37 6.39 -0.98 -11.57
CA THR A 37 5.98 0.44 -11.44
C THR A 37 4.82 0.81 -12.37
N ARG A 38 4.22 -0.18 -13.04
CA ARG A 38 3.29 0.08 -14.15
C ARG A 38 1.86 0.41 -13.72
N TYR A 39 1.49 0.19 -12.46
CA TYR A 39 0.10 0.32 -12.00
C TYR A 39 -0.30 1.76 -11.71
N TYR A 40 0.51 2.47 -10.92
CA TYR A 40 0.39 3.88 -10.62
C TYR A 40 1.72 4.41 -10.09
N GLY A 41 1.93 5.72 -10.15
CA GLY A 41 3.08 6.39 -9.58
C GLY A 41 2.76 7.21 -8.32
N PRO A 42 3.75 7.51 -7.46
CA PRO A 42 3.56 8.35 -6.28
C PRO A 42 3.07 9.77 -6.63
N GLU A 43 3.33 10.25 -7.85
CA GLU A 43 2.80 11.51 -8.39
C GLU A 43 1.27 11.54 -8.52
N GLU A 44 0.61 10.38 -8.53
CA GLU A 44 -0.85 10.27 -8.54
C GLU A 44 -1.46 10.34 -7.13
N LEU A 45 -0.62 10.34 -6.08
CA LEU A 45 -1.02 10.39 -4.69
C LEU A 45 -0.96 11.83 -4.14
N PRO A 46 -1.77 12.15 -3.10
CA PRO A 46 -1.66 13.43 -2.41
C PRO A 46 -0.27 13.63 -1.80
N PRO A 47 0.29 14.87 -1.80
CA PRO A 47 1.63 15.13 -1.28
C PRO A 47 1.85 14.79 0.19
N TRP A 48 0.77 14.76 0.98
CA TRP A 48 0.81 14.41 2.41
C TRP A 48 0.80 12.90 2.66
N LEU A 49 0.51 12.07 1.65
CA LEU A 49 0.43 10.63 1.80
C LEU A 49 1.80 10.01 1.57
N GLN A 50 2.35 9.37 2.60
CA GLN A 50 3.63 8.68 2.46
C GLN A 50 3.49 7.45 1.57
N TYR A 51 4.49 7.20 0.72
CA TYR A 51 4.51 6.05 -0.19
C TYR A 51 5.88 5.37 -0.15
N HIS A 52 5.89 4.06 0.10
CA HIS A 52 7.08 3.23 0.06
C HIS A 52 6.87 2.00 -0.81
N LYS A 53 7.76 1.80 -1.77
CA LYS A 53 7.79 0.60 -2.61
C LYS A 53 8.78 -0.43 -2.08
N LEU A 54 8.28 -1.62 -1.74
CA LEU A 54 9.09 -2.78 -1.35
C LEU A 54 8.93 -3.88 -2.40
N LEU A 55 9.86 -3.90 -3.37
CA LEU A 55 9.84 -4.87 -4.45
C LEU A 55 9.85 -6.30 -3.89
N THR A 56 8.70 -6.98 -4.00
CA THR A 56 8.53 -8.34 -3.48
C THR A 56 8.14 -9.25 -4.64
N ALA A 57 9.08 -10.09 -5.06
CA ALA A 57 8.87 -11.05 -6.14
C ALA A 57 7.66 -11.96 -5.85
N GLY A 58 6.91 -12.30 -6.90
CA GLY A 58 5.80 -13.25 -6.77
C GLY A 58 6.30 -14.66 -6.48
N GLN A 59 5.43 -15.51 -5.93
CA GLN A 59 5.65 -16.96 -5.73
C GLN A 59 6.79 -17.35 -4.78
N GLN A 60 7.51 -16.39 -4.21
CA GLN A 60 8.53 -16.64 -3.19
C GLN A 60 8.13 -16.00 -1.87
N VAL A 61 8.55 -16.64 -0.77
CA VAL A 61 8.44 -16.07 0.56
C VAL A 61 9.28 -14.80 0.61
N PRO A 62 8.73 -13.67 1.11
CA PRO A 62 9.52 -12.44 1.30
C PRO A 62 10.79 -12.73 2.11
N SER A 63 11.91 -12.17 1.65
CA SER A 63 13.19 -12.37 2.32
C SER A 63 13.18 -11.76 3.73
N ARG A 64 14.15 -12.18 4.56
CA ARG A 64 14.35 -11.60 5.89
C ARG A 64 14.60 -10.09 5.80
N SER A 65 15.33 -9.61 4.79
CA SER A 65 15.57 -8.18 4.59
C SER A 65 14.29 -7.42 4.22
N THR A 66 13.44 -7.97 3.35
CA THR A 66 12.14 -7.37 3.03
C THR A 66 11.23 -7.31 4.25
N THR A 67 11.20 -8.38 5.04
CA THR A 67 10.40 -8.45 6.29
C THR A 67 10.87 -7.40 7.29
N LEU A 68 12.18 -7.34 7.56
CA LEU A 68 12.76 -6.34 8.46
C LEU A 68 12.47 -4.91 7.99
N ARG A 69 12.58 -4.65 6.68
CA ARG A 69 12.30 -3.33 6.13
C ARG A 69 10.82 -2.97 6.27
N PHE A 70 9.91 -3.93 6.06
CA PHE A 70 8.49 -3.74 6.29
C PHE A 70 8.20 -3.38 7.74
N CYS A 71 8.73 -4.16 8.70
CA CYS A 71 8.58 -3.88 10.12
C CYS A 71 9.11 -2.49 10.50
N GLN A 72 10.29 -2.11 10.00
CA GLN A 72 10.86 -0.77 10.24
C GLN A 72 9.93 0.34 9.77
N LEU A 73 9.39 0.24 8.54
CA LEU A 73 8.48 1.26 8.00
C LEU A 73 7.20 1.36 8.84
N VAL A 74 6.63 0.23 9.24
CA VAL A 74 5.44 0.19 10.09
C VAL A 74 5.72 0.80 11.45
N THR A 75 6.76 0.35 12.15
CA THR A 75 7.13 0.86 13.48
C THR A 75 7.41 2.36 13.45
N SER A 76 8.24 2.84 12.51
CA SER A 76 8.53 4.27 12.40
C SER A 76 7.29 5.11 12.09
N PHE A 77 6.38 4.60 11.26
CA PHE A 77 5.13 5.31 10.99
C PHE A 77 4.24 5.38 12.24
N LEU A 78 4.07 4.28 12.96
CA LEU A 78 3.27 4.22 14.19
C LEU A 78 3.83 5.13 15.29
N GLU A 79 5.16 5.13 15.47
CA GLU A 79 5.82 6.03 16.43
C GLU A 79 5.61 7.50 16.09
N ALA A 80 5.79 7.88 14.81
CA ALA A 80 5.60 9.25 14.36
C ALA A 80 4.13 9.72 14.37
N ASN A 81 3.19 8.79 14.30
CA ASN A 81 1.74 9.05 14.24
C ASN A 81 0.99 8.59 15.49
N SER A 82 1.67 8.44 16.63
CA SER A 82 1.08 7.96 17.89
C SER A 82 -0.05 8.84 18.45
N HIS A 83 -0.24 10.03 17.88
CA HIS A 83 -1.24 11.03 18.24
C HIS A 83 -2.50 10.99 17.34
N ASN A 84 -2.57 10.06 16.38
CA ASN A 84 -3.68 9.96 15.45
C ASN A 84 -3.97 8.49 15.06
N ASP A 85 -5.10 8.27 14.38
CA ASP A 85 -5.56 6.94 13.95
C ASP A 85 -5.36 6.71 12.44
N LYS A 86 -4.34 7.33 11.83
CA LYS A 86 -4.09 7.16 10.39
C LYS A 86 -3.67 5.73 10.07
N LEU A 87 -4.24 5.20 9.00
CA LEU A 87 -4.05 3.83 8.55
C LEU A 87 -2.80 3.68 7.67
N ILE A 88 -2.22 2.48 7.72
CA ILE A 88 -1.21 1.99 6.77
C ILE A 88 -1.91 1.11 5.74
N GLY A 89 -1.97 1.56 4.49
CA GLY A 89 -2.45 0.77 3.37
C GLY A 89 -1.35 -0.12 2.81
N VAL A 90 -1.51 -1.44 2.91
CA VAL A 90 -0.54 -2.41 2.35
C VAL A 90 -1.17 -3.14 1.18
N HIS A 91 -0.52 -3.14 0.02
CA HIS A 91 -1.05 -3.88 -1.13
C HIS A 91 0.04 -4.61 -1.91
N CYS A 92 -0.37 -5.66 -2.60
CA CYS A 92 0.39 -6.31 -3.66
C CYS A 92 -0.45 -6.29 -4.95
N THR A 93 -0.30 -7.26 -5.85
CA THR A 93 -1.14 -7.30 -7.07
C THR A 93 -2.61 -7.58 -6.77
N HIS A 94 -2.89 -8.50 -5.84
CA HIS A 94 -4.26 -8.90 -5.48
C HIS A 94 -4.61 -8.61 -4.00
N GLY A 95 -3.67 -8.07 -3.22
CA GLY A 95 -3.89 -7.73 -1.81
C GLY A 95 -4.04 -8.90 -0.83
N LEU A 96 -3.88 -10.16 -1.27
CA LEU A 96 -4.05 -11.35 -0.42
C LEU A 96 -2.71 -11.94 0.07
N ASN A 97 -1.97 -12.63 -0.80
CA ASN A 97 -0.90 -13.52 -0.34
C ASN A 97 0.30 -12.80 0.31
N ARG A 98 0.89 -11.81 -0.37
CA ARG A 98 2.08 -11.09 0.15
C ARG A 98 1.70 -10.10 1.26
N THR A 99 0.56 -9.45 1.10
CA THR A 99 0.01 -8.52 2.10
C THR A 99 -0.27 -9.26 3.41
N GLY A 100 -1.05 -10.34 3.36
CA GLY A 100 -1.38 -11.13 4.55
C GLY A 100 -0.13 -11.70 5.21
N TYR A 101 0.82 -12.21 4.43
CA TYR A 101 2.06 -12.75 4.99
C TYR A 101 2.88 -11.71 5.76
N LEU A 102 3.07 -10.49 5.22
CA LEU A 102 3.85 -9.45 5.91
C LEU A 102 3.10 -8.78 7.06
N VAL A 103 1.76 -8.76 7.03
CA VAL A 103 0.95 -8.24 8.13
C VAL A 103 0.92 -9.21 9.32
N CYS A 104 0.93 -10.53 9.06
CA CYS A 104 0.77 -11.54 10.10
C CYS A 104 2.08 -12.11 10.67
N ARG A 105 3.25 -11.74 10.14
CA ARG A 105 4.56 -12.29 10.53
C ARG A 105 5.47 -11.24 11.15
#